data_AF-A0A3E0HLA6-F1
#
_entry.id   AF-A0A3E0HLA6-F1
#
_cell.length_a   1.000
_cell.length_b   1.000
_cell.length_c   1.000
_cell.angle_alpha   90.00
_cell.angle_beta   90.00
_cell.angle_gamma   90.00
#
_symmetry.space_group_name_H-M   'P 1'
#
loop_
_entity.id
_entity.type
_entity.pdbx_description
1 polymer ?
#
loop_
_entity_poly.entity_id
_entity_poly.type
_entity_poly.pdbx_seq_one_letter_code
_entity_poly.pdbx_strand_id
1 'polypeptide(L)'
;MLLAGCAAQSTPPELTAGSGHPVTATCPSRQISPNTVTLVDFKAVWVLRCPFRINGSPQITERADGPADELVRQLRMPSEPTPADAVCAAQAIQLEFFALVDADGEAVEPDVPTYACGQPHKGVLDALASLRFRQVSGNGWTGRRTRPSMGR
;
A
#
# COMPACT_ATOMS: atom_id res chain seq x y z
N MET A 1 24.60 47.78 -16.91
CA MET A 1 24.81 46.32 -16.86
C MET A 1 23.81 45.74 -15.88
N LEU A 2 22.77 45.06 -16.37
CA LEU A 2 21.81 44.33 -15.55
C LEU A 2 22.33 42.90 -15.36
N LEU A 3 22.50 42.45 -14.12
CA LEU A 3 22.65 41.03 -13.80
C LEU A 3 21.35 40.58 -13.12
N ALA A 4 20.47 39.98 -13.92
CA ALA A 4 19.32 39.23 -13.44
C ALA A 4 19.82 37.88 -12.91
N GLY A 5 19.85 37.73 -11.59
CA GLY A 5 20.08 36.43 -10.95
C GLY A 5 18.79 35.64 -10.92
N CYS A 6 18.69 34.58 -11.72
CA CYS A 6 17.66 33.56 -11.57
C CYS A 6 17.95 32.76 -10.30
N ALA A 7 17.27 33.08 -9.19
CA ALA A 7 17.18 32.17 -8.07
C ALA A 7 16.27 30.99 -8.49
N ALA A 8 16.88 29.87 -8.84
CA ALA A 8 16.18 28.59 -8.93
C ALA A 8 15.71 28.26 -7.51
N GLN A 9 14.43 28.52 -7.24
CA GLN A 9 13.76 28.08 -6.03
C GLN A 9 13.63 26.56 -6.14
N SER A 10 14.54 25.83 -5.49
CA SER A 10 14.34 24.44 -5.16
C SER A 10 13.20 24.40 -4.13
N THR A 11 11.96 24.37 -4.58
CA THR A 11 10.86 23.93 -3.72
C THR A 11 11.26 22.57 -3.16
N PRO A 12 11.29 22.39 -1.82
CA PRO A 12 11.37 21.06 -1.24
C PRO A 12 10.30 20.20 -1.91
N PRO A 13 10.53 18.90 -2.18
CA PRO A 13 9.44 18.02 -2.59
C PRO A 13 8.35 18.22 -1.54
N GLU A 14 7.24 18.78 -1.99
CA GLU A 14 6.05 18.93 -1.16
C GLU A 14 5.81 17.55 -0.57
N LEU A 15 5.77 17.47 0.75
CA LEU A 15 5.42 16.26 1.47
C LEU A 15 3.99 15.95 1.06
N THR A 16 3.81 15.28 -0.09
CA THR A 16 2.51 15.00 -0.67
C THR A 16 1.83 14.01 0.24
N ALA A 17 1.13 14.55 1.23
CA ALA A 17 0.37 13.82 2.21
C ALA A 17 -0.72 13.02 1.48
N GLY A 18 -0.64 11.69 1.55
CA GLY A 18 -1.64 10.80 0.95
C GLY A 18 -1.70 10.87 -0.57
N SER A 19 -0.73 10.24 -1.22
CA SER A 19 -0.76 9.93 -2.65
C SER A 19 -0.76 8.42 -2.89
N GLY A 20 -0.93 8.03 -4.14
CA GLY A 20 -0.80 6.64 -4.57
C GLY A 20 -0.78 6.54 -6.09
N HIS A 21 -0.78 5.32 -6.58
CA HIS A 21 -0.74 5.00 -7.99
C HIS A 21 -2.00 4.22 -8.38
N PRO A 22 -2.66 4.58 -9.49
CA PRO A 22 -3.80 3.82 -9.98
C PRO A 22 -3.33 2.43 -10.40
N VAL A 23 -4.08 1.42 -9.97
CA VAL A 23 -3.84 0.00 -10.26
C VAL A 23 -5.14 -0.65 -10.67
N THR A 24 -5.06 -1.89 -11.16
CA THR A 24 -6.26 -2.72 -11.29
C THR A 24 -6.64 -3.29 -9.94
N ALA A 25 -7.92 -3.55 -9.72
CA ALA A 25 -8.46 -4.18 -8.51
C ALA A 25 -8.13 -5.69 -8.43
N THR A 26 -6.90 -6.07 -8.78
CA THR A 26 -6.37 -7.43 -8.84
C THR A 26 -4.89 -7.42 -8.44
N CYS A 27 -4.37 -8.53 -7.92
CA CYS A 27 -2.95 -8.62 -7.64
C CYS A 27 -2.13 -8.42 -8.92
N PRO A 28 -1.22 -7.43 -8.98
CA PRO A 28 -0.46 -7.17 -10.19
C PRO A 28 0.49 -8.33 -10.47
N SER A 29 0.73 -8.64 -11.75
CA SER A 29 1.80 -9.56 -12.17
C SER A 29 3.12 -8.82 -12.38
N ARG A 30 3.06 -7.55 -12.82
CA ARG A 30 4.11 -6.52 -12.86
C ARG A 30 3.44 -5.17 -13.19
N GLN A 31 4.08 -4.07 -12.76
CA GLN A 31 3.82 -2.65 -13.02
C GLN A 31 2.99 -1.89 -11.96
N ILE A 32 3.56 -0.75 -11.59
CA ILE A 32 2.95 0.41 -10.92
C ILE A 32 2.76 1.45 -12.04
N SER A 33 1.59 2.08 -12.11
CA SER A 33 1.36 3.17 -13.07
C SER A 33 2.27 4.36 -12.75
N PRO A 34 2.87 5.06 -13.75
CA PRO A 34 3.67 6.26 -13.48
C PRO A 34 2.81 7.45 -13.02
N ASN A 35 1.49 7.33 -13.11
CA ASN A 35 0.58 8.38 -12.69
C ASN A 35 0.42 8.36 -11.17
N THR A 36 0.41 9.53 -10.55
CA THR A 36 0.09 9.70 -9.13
C THR A 36 -1.34 10.23 -8.99
N VAL A 37 -2.07 9.70 -8.01
CA VAL A 37 -3.38 10.18 -7.59
C VAL A 37 -3.32 10.65 -6.14
N THR A 38 -4.15 11.61 -5.79
CA THR A 38 -4.29 12.07 -4.40
C THR A 38 -5.35 11.27 -3.66
N LEU A 39 -5.11 10.99 -2.38
CA LEU A 39 -6.03 10.27 -1.51
C LEU A 39 -6.96 11.19 -0.71
N VAL A 40 -6.91 12.52 -0.89
CA VAL A 40 -7.66 13.50 -0.08
C VAL A 40 -9.16 13.20 -0.01
N ASP A 41 -9.77 12.83 -1.13
CA ASP A 41 -11.20 12.49 -1.22
C ASP A 41 -11.47 11.00 -1.47
N PHE A 42 -10.42 10.18 -1.49
CA PHE A 42 -10.55 8.75 -1.75
C PHE A 42 -11.29 8.06 -0.59
N LYS A 43 -12.37 7.33 -0.91
CA LYS A 43 -13.18 6.58 0.06
C LYS A 43 -13.12 5.10 -0.27
N ALA A 44 -12.23 4.40 0.41
CA ALA A 44 -12.10 2.96 0.26
C ALA A 44 -13.31 2.24 0.87
N VAL A 45 -14.00 1.43 0.06
CA VAL A 45 -15.12 0.58 0.50
C VAL A 45 -14.72 -0.89 0.64
N TRP A 46 -13.54 -1.25 0.14
CA TRP A 46 -12.84 -2.49 0.45
C TRP A 46 -11.33 -2.36 0.17
N VAL A 47 -10.55 -3.32 0.67
CA VAL A 47 -9.09 -3.36 0.52
C VAL A 47 -8.67 -4.71 -0.05
N LEU A 48 -7.82 -4.69 -1.06
CA LEU A 48 -7.15 -5.84 -1.66
C LEU A 48 -5.79 -6.04 -1.00
N ARG A 49 -5.35 -7.27 -0.75
CA ARG A 49 -3.92 -7.56 -0.49
C ARG A 49 -3.47 -8.87 -1.14
N CYS A 50 -2.16 -8.98 -1.34
CA CYS A 50 -1.52 -10.10 -2.02
C CYS A 50 -0.37 -10.65 -1.16
N PRO A 51 -0.69 -11.41 -0.10
CA PRO A 51 0.27 -11.75 0.95
C PRO A 51 1.34 -12.76 0.50
N PHE A 52 1.03 -13.56 -0.52
CA PHE A 52 1.92 -14.63 -0.96
C PHE A 52 2.13 -14.60 -2.46
N ARG A 53 3.41 -14.49 -2.86
CA ARG A 53 3.85 -14.46 -4.26
C ARG A 53 4.98 -15.47 -4.44
N ILE A 54 4.93 -16.25 -5.52
CA ILE A 54 6.01 -17.14 -5.93
C ILE A 54 6.52 -16.63 -7.28
N ASN A 55 7.83 -16.36 -7.37
CA ASN A 55 8.46 -15.79 -8.57
C ASN A 55 7.75 -14.52 -9.11
N GLY A 56 7.22 -13.68 -8.21
CA GLY A 56 6.46 -12.47 -8.53
C GLY A 56 4.98 -12.70 -8.83
N SER A 57 4.56 -13.94 -9.07
CA SER A 57 3.17 -14.28 -9.37
C SER A 57 2.35 -14.42 -8.07
N PRO A 58 1.22 -13.69 -7.95
CA PRO A 58 0.34 -13.82 -6.79
C PRO A 58 -0.24 -15.23 -6.71
N GLN A 59 -0.16 -15.83 -5.52
CA GLN A 59 -0.69 -17.16 -5.25
C GLN A 59 -1.95 -17.11 -4.40
N ILE A 60 -2.08 -16.06 -3.57
CA ILE A 60 -3.21 -15.81 -2.70
C ILE A 60 -3.61 -14.34 -2.91
N THR A 61 -4.91 -14.13 -3.08
CA THR A 61 -5.53 -12.81 -3.10
C THR A 61 -6.54 -12.73 -1.98
N GLU A 62 -6.46 -11.68 -1.18
CA GLU A 62 -7.39 -11.47 -0.07
C GLU A 62 -8.06 -10.12 -0.17
N ARG A 63 -9.28 -10.06 0.38
CA ARG A 63 -10.11 -8.86 0.40
C ARG A 63 -10.67 -8.64 1.81
N ALA A 64 -10.55 -7.42 2.30
CA ALA A 64 -11.31 -6.95 3.45
C ALA A 64 -12.47 -6.09 2.95
N ASP A 65 -13.70 -6.42 3.31
CA ASP A 65 -14.86 -5.57 3.01
C ASP A 65 -15.07 -4.54 4.11
N GLY A 66 -15.69 -3.43 3.73
CA GLY A 66 -16.09 -2.38 4.65
C GLY A 66 -15.18 -1.16 4.55
N PRO A 67 -15.61 -0.06 5.17
CA PRO A 67 -14.85 1.18 5.14
C PRO A 67 -13.46 0.97 5.74
N ALA A 68 -12.44 1.51 5.07
CA ALA A 68 -11.05 1.50 5.54
C ALA A 68 -10.59 2.91 5.98
N ASP A 69 -11.49 3.68 6.57
CA ASP A 69 -11.28 5.11 6.88
C ASP A 69 -10.04 5.35 7.74
N GLU A 70 -9.80 4.50 8.74
CA GLU A 70 -8.61 4.61 9.59
C GLU A 70 -7.33 4.34 8.79
N LEU A 71 -7.32 3.36 7.90
CA LEU A 71 -6.17 3.10 7.03
C LEU A 71 -5.93 4.30 6.10
N VAL A 72 -6.97 4.82 5.46
CA VAL A 72 -6.87 6.00 4.58
C VAL A 72 -6.36 7.21 5.37
N ARG A 73 -6.84 7.42 6.59
CA ARG A 73 -6.36 8.49 7.48
C ARG A 73 -4.87 8.38 7.78
N GLN A 74 -4.38 7.17 8.05
CA GLN A 74 -2.96 6.92 8.33
C GLN A 74 -2.10 7.10 7.08
N LEU A 75 -2.57 6.67 5.91
CA LEU A 75 -1.87 6.85 4.62
C LEU A 75 -1.76 8.32 4.20
N ARG A 76 -2.65 9.18 4.70
CA ARG A 76 -2.58 10.64 4.50
C ARG A 76 -1.55 11.33 5.39
N MET A 77 -0.91 10.62 6.32
CA MET A 77 0.19 11.24 7.06
C MET A 77 1.37 11.52 6.13
N PRO A 78 2.11 12.62 6.31
CA PRO A 78 3.36 12.83 5.58
C PRO A 78 4.44 11.88 6.08
N SER A 79 5.36 11.46 5.19
CA SER A 79 6.61 10.82 5.61
C SER A 79 7.48 11.79 6.37
N GLU A 80 8.24 11.29 7.34
CA GLU A 80 9.27 12.06 8.02
C GLU A 80 10.51 12.22 7.12
N PRO A 81 11.10 13.42 7.05
CA PRO A 81 12.35 13.61 6.33
C PRO A 81 13.49 12.89 7.05
N THR A 82 14.37 12.23 6.29
CA THR A 82 15.61 11.64 6.81
C THR A 82 16.67 12.73 7.03
N PRO A 83 17.17 12.95 8.26
CA PRO A 83 18.30 13.84 8.50
C PRO A 83 19.57 13.35 7.79
N ALA A 84 20.40 14.29 7.32
CA ALA A 84 21.62 13.95 6.57
C ALA A 84 22.66 13.15 7.38
N ASP A 85 22.62 13.27 8.71
CA ASP A 85 23.51 12.63 9.69
C ASP A 85 22.84 11.46 10.42
N ALA A 86 21.64 11.04 9.99
CA ALA A 86 20.92 9.96 10.64
C ALA A 86 21.64 8.61 10.49
N VAL A 87 21.90 7.96 11.63
CA VAL A 87 22.37 6.57 11.67
C VAL A 87 21.17 5.67 11.95
N CYS A 88 20.71 4.98 10.91
CA CYS A 88 19.54 4.09 10.99
C CYS A 88 19.97 2.63 11.16
N ALA A 89 19.27 1.91 12.04
CA ALA A 89 19.42 0.46 12.11
C ALA A 89 18.90 -0.18 10.82
N ALA A 90 19.67 -1.11 10.26
CA ALA A 90 19.24 -1.90 9.10
C ALA A 90 18.12 -2.86 9.52
N GLN A 91 16.87 -2.47 9.30
CA GLN A 91 15.68 -3.28 9.55
C GLN A 91 14.95 -3.53 8.23
N ALA A 92 14.65 -4.78 7.92
CA ALA A 92 13.85 -5.15 6.76
C ALA A 92 12.40 -5.38 7.21
N ILE A 93 11.51 -4.45 6.90
CA ILE A 93 10.06 -4.65 7.00
C ILE A 93 9.54 -4.84 5.58
N GLN A 94 9.09 -6.05 5.27
CA GLN A 94 8.47 -6.35 3.99
C GLN A 94 6.97 -6.12 4.09
N LEU A 95 6.50 -4.98 3.58
CA LEU A 95 5.08 -4.71 3.45
C LEU A 95 4.53 -5.44 2.22
N GLU A 96 3.45 -6.19 2.42
CA GLU A 96 2.74 -6.87 1.34
C GLU A 96 2.07 -5.86 0.42
N PHE A 97 1.92 -6.19 -0.86
CA PHE A 97 1.12 -5.35 -1.76
C PHE A 97 -0.32 -5.26 -1.24
N PHE A 98 -0.88 -4.05 -1.26
CA PHE A 98 -2.28 -3.81 -1.02
C PHE A 98 -2.80 -2.65 -1.86
N ALA A 99 -4.10 -2.67 -2.16
CA ALA A 99 -4.76 -1.61 -2.90
C ALA A 99 -6.06 -1.22 -2.19
N LEU A 100 -6.34 0.08 -2.16
CA LEU A 100 -7.60 0.65 -1.73
C LEU A 100 -8.56 0.66 -2.93
N VAL A 101 -9.81 0.28 -2.73
CA VAL A 101 -10.81 0.30 -3.81
C VAL A 101 -12.07 1.02 -3.37
N ASP A 102 -12.54 1.95 -4.19
CA ASP A 102 -13.73 2.74 -3.92
C ASP A 102 -15.03 2.09 -4.44
N ALA A 103 -16.14 2.82 -4.35
CA ALA A 103 -17.45 2.35 -4.77
C ALA A 103 -17.62 2.26 -6.29
N ASP A 104 -16.85 3.05 -7.05
CA ASP A 104 -16.85 3.05 -8.51
C ASP A 104 -15.96 1.94 -9.08
N GLY A 105 -15.15 1.31 -8.21
CA GLY A 105 -14.26 0.21 -8.55
C GLY A 105 -12.85 0.69 -8.92
N GLU A 106 -12.56 1.98 -8.73
CA GLU A 106 -11.23 2.54 -8.93
C GLU A 106 -10.31 2.03 -7.82
N ALA A 107 -9.14 1.52 -8.21
CA ALA A 107 -8.18 0.94 -7.30
C ALA A 107 -6.87 1.74 -7.28
N VAL A 108 -6.35 1.96 -6.08
CA VAL A 108 -5.13 2.74 -5.84
C VAL A 108 -4.20 1.95 -4.93
N GLU A 109 -2.95 1.75 -5.36
CA GLU A 109 -1.85 1.35 -4.50
C GLU A 109 -1.31 2.62 -3.81
N PRO A 110 -1.55 2.81 -2.51
CA PRO A 110 -1.18 4.04 -1.85
C PRO A 110 0.32 4.09 -1.57
N ASP A 111 0.89 5.31 -1.64
CA ASP A 111 2.19 5.56 -1.07
C ASP A 111 2.11 5.41 0.45
N VAL A 112 3.05 4.66 1.02
CA VAL A 112 3.05 4.37 2.45
C VAL A 112 3.98 5.36 3.14
N PRO A 113 3.47 6.20 4.06
CA PRO A 113 4.31 7.13 4.79
C PRO A 113 5.33 6.39 5.66
N THR A 114 6.53 6.94 5.73
CA THR A 114 7.66 6.35 6.45
C THR A 114 8.20 7.26 7.52
N TYR A 115 8.73 6.66 8.59
CA TYR A 115 9.54 7.38 9.57
C TYR A 115 10.87 7.81 8.96
N ALA A 116 11.64 8.62 9.68
CA ALA A 116 12.90 9.20 9.19
C ALA A 116 13.91 8.15 8.69
N CYS A 117 13.84 6.92 9.18
CA CYS A 117 14.72 5.81 8.76
C CYS A 117 14.10 4.89 7.69
N GLY A 118 13.01 5.31 7.04
CA GLY A 118 12.38 4.60 5.92
C GLY A 118 11.44 3.45 6.33
N GLN A 119 11.28 3.17 7.62
CA GLN A 119 10.29 2.17 8.07
C GLN A 119 8.87 2.71 7.86
N PRO A 120 7.92 1.88 7.41
CA PRO A 120 6.52 2.27 7.34
C PRO A 120 6.00 2.79 8.68
N HIS A 121 5.15 3.81 8.64
CA HIS A 121 4.44 4.29 9.82
C HIS A 121 3.67 3.15 10.49
N LYS A 122 3.85 3.01 11.81
CA LYS A 122 3.20 1.95 12.59
C LYS A 122 1.69 2.02 12.50
N GLY A 123 1.12 3.23 12.42
CA GLY A 123 -0.32 3.43 12.26
C GLY A 123 -0.88 2.78 10.98
N VAL A 124 -0.15 2.80 9.87
CA VAL A 124 -0.55 2.11 8.63
C VAL A 124 -0.53 0.59 8.84
N LEU A 125 0.53 0.06 9.47
CA LEU A 125 0.66 -1.38 9.74
C LEU A 125 -0.45 -1.87 10.68
N ASP A 126 -0.73 -1.12 11.75
CA ASP A 126 -1.77 -1.47 12.74
C ASP A 126 -3.17 -1.37 12.10
N ALA A 127 -3.43 -0.36 11.27
CA ALA A 127 -4.68 -0.23 10.54
C ALA A 127 -4.89 -1.39 9.56
N LEU A 128 -3.88 -1.75 8.77
CA LEU A 128 -3.93 -2.93 7.90
C LEU A 128 -4.18 -4.22 8.68
N ALA A 129 -3.48 -4.43 9.80
CA ALA A 129 -3.63 -5.63 10.62
C ALA A 129 -5.02 -5.74 11.28
N SER A 130 -5.72 -4.62 11.48
CA SER A 130 -7.06 -4.60 12.05
C SER A 130 -8.16 -5.04 11.07
N LEU A 131 -7.87 -5.01 9.77
CA LEU A 131 -8.84 -5.37 8.72
C LEU A 131 -9.10 -6.87 8.70
N ARG A 132 -10.36 -7.24 8.51
CA ARG A 132 -10.79 -8.65 8.41
C ARG A 132 -10.68 -9.15 6.97
N PHE A 133 -9.47 -9.54 6.59
CA PHE A 133 -9.22 -10.13 5.27
C PHE A 133 -9.79 -11.54 5.15
N ARG A 134 -10.38 -11.83 3.99
CA ARG A 134 -10.75 -13.18 3.56
C ARG A 134 -10.12 -13.46 2.20
N GLN A 135 -9.74 -14.71 1.98
CA GLN A 135 -9.28 -15.14 0.67
C GLN A 135 -10.41 -15.06 -0.37
N VAL A 136 -10.13 -14.43 -1.51
CA VAL A 136 -11.05 -14.33 -2.66
C VAL A 136 -10.57 -15.09 -3.88
N SER A 137 -9.26 -15.33 -3.98
CA SER A 137 -8.70 -16.29 -4.93
C SER A 137 -7.43 -16.92 -4.36
N GLY A 138 -7.15 -18.13 -4.81
CA GLY A 138 -5.90 -18.82 -4.51
C GLY A 138 -5.75 -20.05 -5.39
N ASN A 139 -4.51 -20.45 -5.65
CA ASN A 139 -4.15 -21.59 -6.52
C ASN A 139 -4.53 -22.98 -5.94
N GLY A 140 -5.43 -23.05 -4.95
CA GLY A 140 -5.83 -24.29 -4.31
C GLY A 140 -4.77 -24.92 -3.42
N TRP A 141 -3.67 -24.22 -3.09
CA TRP A 141 -2.73 -24.67 -2.05
C TRP A 141 -3.38 -24.57 -0.67
N THR A 142 -4.30 -25.48 -0.40
CA THR A 142 -4.79 -25.80 0.93
C THR A 142 -3.78 -26.79 1.49
N GLY A 143 -2.89 -26.34 2.37
CA GLY A 143 -2.04 -27.25 3.12
C GLY A 143 -2.91 -28.32 3.79
N ARG A 144 -2.88 -29.55 3.23
CA ARG A 144 -3.51 -30.79 3.69
C ARG A 144 -4.61 -30.63 4.75
N ARG A 145 -5.88 -30.64 4.32
CA ARG A 145 -6.97 -31.36 5.02
C ARG A 145 -7.99 -31.89 4.02
N THR A 146 -7.60 -32.91 3.25
CA THR A 146 -8.57 -33.88 2.74
C THR A 146 -9.02 -34.73 3.93
N ARG A 147 -10.22 -34.44 4.48
CA ARG A 147 -10.98 -35.42 5.23
C ARG A 147 -11.66 -36.31 4.18
N PRO A 148 -11.33 -37.61 4.06
CA PRO A 148 -12.13 -38.49 3.23
C PRO A 148 -13.52 -38.60 3.88
N SER A 149 -14.56 -38.19 3.17
CA SER A 149 -15.93 -38.49 3.52
C SER A 149 -16.14 -40.00 3.40
N MET A 150 -16.49 -40.65 4.51
CA MET A 150 -17.04 -42.00 4.52
C MET A 150 -18.31 -42.05 3.66
N GLY A 151 -18.24 -42.78 2.56
CA GLY A 151 -19.41 -43.28 1.84
C GLY A 151 -19.94 -44.52 2.54
N ARG A 152 -21.27 -44.58 2.67
CA ARG A 152 -22.04 -45.64 3.34
C ARG A 152 -22.05 -46.94 2.54
#